data_AF-A0A8I1ZEV0-F1
#
_entry.id   AF-A0A8I1ZEV0-F1
#
_cell.length_a   1.000
_cell.length_b   1.000
_cell.length_c   1.000
_cell.angle_alpha   90.00
_cell.angle_beta   90.00
_cell.angle_gamma   90.00
#
_symmetry.space_group_name_H-M   'P 1'
#
loop_
_entity.id
_entity.type
_entity.pdbx_description
1 polymer ?
#
loop_
_entity_poly.entity_id
_entity_poly.type
_entity_poly.pdbx_seq_one_letter_code
_entity_poly.pdbx_strand_id
1 'polypeptide(L)'
;MDKCREEFEKQRYWIGLFRADVDFDVTLGEFGRYVSNGSRRVDAMCLESFNEKWEAWANAWQSQQAKVEELQTLYTQQGINMLKLQKRVDALEKTEFKLAQVKAILQNNPKLLESILVKKIEQALKGEG
;
A
#
# COMPACT_ATOMS: atom_id res chain seq x y z
N MET A 1 13.66 -0.06 15.04
CA MET A 1 14.71 0.99 14.91
C MET A 1 16.00 0.47 14.30
N ASP A 2 16.37 -0.81 14.47
CA ASP A 2 17.69 -1.30 14.06
C ASP A 2 18.01 -1.10 12.58
N LYS A 3 17.05 -1.34 11.67
CA LYS A 3 17.28 -1.09 10.23
C LYS A 3 17.57 0.38 9.90
N CYS A 4 16.91 1.33 10.57
CA CYS A 4 17.17 2.76 10.37
C CYS A 4 18.59 3.13 10.84
N ARG A 5 19.00 2.57 11.98
CA ARG A 5 20.34 2.74 12.53
C ARG A 5 21.41 2.11 11.64
N GLU A 6 21.20 0.87 11.21
CA GLU A 6 22.10 0.17 10.29
C GLU A 6 22.33 0.94 8.98
N GLU A 7 21.29 1.54 8.40
CA GLU A 7 21.44 2.36 7.19
C GLU A 7 22.16 3.69 7.43
N PHE A 8 21.96 4.28 8.61
CA PHE A 8 22.70 5.47 9.03
C PHE A 8 24.19 5.16 9.27
N GLU A 9 24.50 4.05 9.93
CA GLU A 9 25.88 3.60 10.20
C GLU A 9 26.63 3.19 8.91
N LYS A 10 25.95 2.99 7.78
CA LYS A 10 26.61 2.80 6.47
C LYS A 10 27.05 4.12 5.83
N GLN A 11 26.53 5.26 6.29
CA GLN A 11 26.81 6.56 5.67
C GLN A 11 28.26 6.99 5.91
N ARG A 12 28.84 7.72 4.95
CA ARG A 12 30.21 8.25 5.04
C ARG A 12 30.44 9.16 6.26
N TYR A 13 29.37 9.77 6.78
CA TYR A 13 29.38 10.57 8.00
C TYR A 13 29.68 9.75 9.26
N TRP A 14 29.28 8.48 9.30
CA TRP A 14 29.62 7.56 10.39
C TRP A 14 31.09 7.18 10.39
N ILE A 15 31.68 7.01 9.20
CA ILE A 15 33.08 6.58 9.01
C ILE A 15 34.08 7.59 9.61
N GLY A 16 33.68 8.86 9.82
CA GLY A 16 34.51 9.91 10.40
C GLY A 16 34.54 9.97 11.94
N LEU A 17 33.59 9.34 12.62
CA LEU A 17 33.54 9.23 14.09
C LEU A 17 33.84 7.79 14.49
N PHE A 18 34.69 7.65 15.50
CA PHE A 18 35.31 6.39 15.84
C PHE A 18 34.27 5.39 16.35
N ARG A 19 33.83 4.49 15.47
CA ARG A 19 32.96 3.34 15.77
C ARG A 19 33.37 2.54 17.02
N ALA A 20 34.65 2.62 17.39
CA ALA A 20 35.23 1.95 18.55
C ALA A 20 35.20 2.79 19.85
N ASP A 21 34.78 4.06 19.80
CA ASP A 21 34.84 5.01 20.92
C ASP A 21 33.44 5.44 21.42
N VAL A 22 32.37 4.93 20.81
CA VAL A 22 30.99 5.23 21.19
C VAL A 22 30.16 3.96 21.29
N ASP A 23 29.25 3.94 22.26
CA ASP A 23 28.21 2.93 22.39
C ASP A 23 26.85 3.55 22.07
N PHE A 24 25.88 2.75 21.63
CA PHE A 24 24.54 3.22 21.38
C PHE A 24 23.62 2.89 22.57
N ASP A 25 23.13 3.93 23.24
CA ASP A 25 22.18 3.82 24.33
C ASP A 25 20.77 4.10 23.83
N VAL A 26 19.97 3.04 23.72
CA VAL A 26 18.58 3.11 23.27
C VAL A 26 17.66 3.82 24.26
N THR A 27 18.09 3.98 25.52
CA THR A 27 17.26 4.58 26.59
C THR A 27 17.32 6.11 26.58
N LEU A 28 18.25 6.69 25.84
CA LEU A 28 18.46 8.13 25.77
C LEU A 28 17.78 8.74 24.55
N GLY A 29 16.98 9.78 24.76
CA GLY A 29 16.26 10.47 23.69
C GLY A 29 15.16 9.60 23.06
N GLU A 30 14.48 10.16 22.06
CA GLU A 30 13.37 9.48 21.38
C GLU A 30 13.83 8.30 20.51
N PHE A 31 15.01 8.44 19.88
CA PHE A 31 15.55 7.47 18.93
C PHE A 31 16.75 6.68 19.46
N GLY A 32 17.10 6.80 20.74
CA GLY A 32 18.42 6.38 21.23
C GLY A 32 19.51 7.39 20.87
N ARG A 33 20.60 7.42 21.64
CA ARG A 33 21.75 8.31 21.40
C ARG A 33 23.07 7.56 21.50
N TYR A 34 24.07 8.05 20.77
CA TYR A 34 25.44 7.59 20.92
C TYR A 34 26.10 8.27 22.12
N VAL A 35 26.74 7.47 22.97
CA VAL A 35 27.44 7.90 24.19
C VAL A 35 28.92 7.52 24.09
N SER A 36 29.81 8.30 24.70
CA SER A 36 31.23 7.92 24.77
C SER A 36 31.40 6.67 25.63
N ASN A 37 32.21 5.72 25.17
CA ASN A 37 32.55 4.51 25.94
C ASN A 37 33.76 4.70 26.88
N GLY A 38 34.13 5.95 27.17
CA GLY A 38 35.30 6.31 27.98
C GLY A 38 36.55 6.64 27.17
N SER A 39 36.47 6.63 25.84
CA SER A 39 37.56 7.08 24.98
C SER A 39 37.81 8.58 25.09
N ARG A 40 39.08 8.96 25.22
CA ARG A 40 39.53 10.37 25.24
C ARG A 40 39.56 11.01 23.85
N ARG A 41 39.28 10.25 22.79
CA ARG A 41 39.35 10.71 21.39
C ARG A 41 38.04 11.34 20.91
N VAL A 42 36.96 11.18 21.67
CA VAL A 42 35.65 11.74 21.37
C VAL A 42 35.43 12.96 22.25
N ASP A 43 35.48 14.13 21.62
CA ASP A 43 35.06 15.38 22.26
C ASP A 43 33.53 15.42 22.42
N ALA A 44 33.06 15.92 23.57
CA ALA A 44 31.63 15.96 23.90
C ALA A 44 30.83 16.81 22.90
N MET A 45 31.40 17.89 22.39
CA MET A 45 30.75 18.76 21.40
C MET A 45 30.63 18.07 20.04
N CYS A 46 31.63 17.27 19.66
CA CYS A 46 31.58 16.45 18.45
C CYS A 46 30.52 15.34 18.56
N LEU A 47 30.36 14.72 19.73
CA LEU A 47 29.36 13.69 19.97
C LEU A 47 27.93 14.25 19.92
N GLU A 48 27.72 15.43 20.49
CA GLU A 48 26.40 16.09 20.47
C GLU A 48 25.98 16.46 19.04
N SER A 49 26.86 17.10 18.27
CA SER A 49 26.60 17.42 16.84
C SER A 49 26.37 16.17 15.99
N PHE A 50 26.95 15.03 16.38
CA PHE A 50 26.69 13.76 15.73
C PHE A 50 25.30 13.22 16.06
N ASN A 51 24.91 13.26 17.33
CA ASN A 51 23.57 12.85 17.76
C ASN A 51 22.49 13.72 17.10
N GLU A 52 22.71 15.02 16.90
CA GLU A 52 21.78 15.87 16.15
C GLU A 52 21.56 15.37 14.72
N LYS A 53 22.63 14.93 14.04
CA LYS A 53 22.53 14.35 12.68
C LYS A 53 21.83 13.01 12.67
N TRP A 54 22.09 12.18 13.68
CA TRP A 54 21.39 10.90 13.88
C TRP A 54 19.89 11.12 14.10
N GLU A 55 19.50 12.02 14.99
CA GLU A 55 18.10 12.33 15.30
C GLU A 55 17.39 12.91 14.07
N ALA A 56 18.04 13.81 13.32
CA ALA A 56 17.48 14.32 12.07
C ALA A 56 17.26 13.21 11.03
N TRP A 57 18.21 12.27 10.92
CA TRP A 57 18.08 11.10 10.05
C TRP A 57 16.93 10.20 10.49
N ALA A 58 16.85 9.85 11.78
CA ALA A 58 15.83 8.96 12.32
C ALA A 58 14.41 9.53 12.12
N ASN A 59 14.24 10.84 12.36
CA ASN A 59 13.00 11.56 12.09
C ASN A 59 12.60 11.52 10.61
N ALA A 60 13.55 11.80 9.71
CA ALA A 60 13.31 11.77 8.28
C ALA A 60 12.96 10.36 7.79
N TRP A 61 13.64 9.34 8.32
CA TRP A 61 13.37 7.95 8.03
C TRP A 61 11.96 7.52 8.46
N GLN A 62 11.56 7.84 9.69
CA GLN A 62 10.23 7.51 10.20
C GLN A 62 9.13 8.20 9.38
N SER A 63 9.33 9.47 9.02
CA SER A 63 8.40 10.22 8.17
C SER A 63 8.29 9.60 6.77
N GLN A 64 9.41 9.19 6.18
CA GLN A 64 9.41 8.53 4.89
C GLN A 64 8.74 7.15 4.95
N GLN A 65 8.94 6.41 6.03
CA GLN A 65 8.32 5.11 6.24
C GLN A 65 6.79 5.24 6.34
N ALA A 66 6.29 6.21 7.10
CA ALA A 66 4.86 6.50 7.18
C ALA A 66 4.27 6.85 5.80
N LYS A 67 4.98 7.65 5.00
CA LYS A 67 4.57 7.98 3.63
C LYS A 67 4.53 6.75 2.71
N VAL A 68 5.50 5.84 2.83
CA VAL A 68 5.52 4.59 2.07
C VAL A 68 4.34 3.69 2.45
N GLU A 69 4.03 3.59 3.73
CA GLU A 69 2.90 2.80 4.23
C GLU A 69 1.54 3.37 3.76
N GLU A 70 1.39 4.70 3.76
CA GLU A 70 0.22 5.38 3.20
C GLU A 70 0.08 5.10 1.70
N LEU A 71 1.17 5.23 0.93
CA LEU A 71 1.17 4.95 -0.51
C LEU A 71 0.85 3.48 -0.83
N GLN A 72 1.39 2.54 -0.05
CA GLN A 72 1.07 1.12 -0.19
C GLN A 72 -0.43 0.84 0.06
N THR A 73 -1.01 1.51 1.06
CA THR A 73 -2.43 1.41 1.38
C THR A 73 -3.30 1.93 0.23
N LEU A 74 -2.97 3.11 -0.31
CA LEU A 74 -3.68 3.70 -1.45
C LEU A 74 -3.60 2.82 -2.70
N TYR A 75 -2.40 2.30 -3.01
CA TYR A 75 -2.20 1.43 -4.17
C TYR A 75 -3.00 0.13 -4.05
N THR A 76 -3.03 -0.47 -2.86
CA THR A 76 -3.84 -1.67 -2.57
C THR A 76 -5.32 -1.37 -2.77
N GLN A 77 -5.81 -0.25 -2.24
CA GLN A 77 -7.21 0.16 -2.38
C GLN A 77 -7.58 0.43 -3.84
N GLN A 78 -6.66 1.02 -4.62
CA GLN A 78 -6.84 1.23 -6.05
C GLN A 78 -6.97 -0.10 -6.80
N GLY A 79 -6.12 -1.10 -6.49
CA GLY A 79 -6.21 -2.44 -7.07
C GLY A 79 -7.55 -3.13 -6.78
N ILE A 80 -8.05 -3.04 -5.54
CA ILE A 80 -9.37 -3.57 -5.16
C ILE A 80 -10.50 -2.90 -5.97
N ASN A 81 -10.43 -1.58 -6.13
CA ASN A 81 -11.44 -0.83 -6.89
C ASN A 81 -11.43 -1.19 -8.37
N MET A 82 -10.24 -1.38 -8.96
CA MET A 82 -10.10 -1.86 -10.34
C MET A 82 -10.73 -3.25 -10.51
N LEU A 83 -10.51 -4.17 -9.57
CA LEU A 83 -11.12 -5.51 -9.63
C LEU A 83 -12.66 -5.46 -9.54
N LYS A 84 -13.20 -4.58 -8.70
CA LYS A 84 -14.65 -4.36 -8.61
C LYS A 84 -15.21 -3.76 -9.91
N LEU A 85 -14.50 -2.82 -10.53
CA LEU A 85 -14.88 -2.26 -11.82
C LEU A 85 -14.84 -3.30 -12.92
N GLN A 86 -13.82 -4.15 -12.98
CA GLN A 86 -13.74 -5.24 -13.95
C GLN A 86 -14.96 -6.16 -13.86
N LYS A 87 -15.34 -6.60 -12.66
CA LYS A 87 -16.54 -7.43 -12.46
C LYS A 87 -17.82 -6.76 -12.95
N ARG A 88 -17.92 -5.44 -12.79
CA ARG A 88 -19.07 -4.65 -13.27
C ARG A 88 -19.07 -4.55 -14.79
N VAL A 89 -17.90 -4.37 -15.41
CA VAL A 89 -17.74 -4.37 -16.87
C VAL A 89 -18.12 -5.74 -17.43
N ASP A 90 -17.60 -6.84 -16.88
CA ASP A 90 -17.93 -8.20 -17.33
C ASP A 90 -19.45 -8.49 -17.23
N ALA A 91 -20.11 -7.97 -16.18
CA ALA A 91 -21.56 -8.10 -16.01
C ALA A 91 -22.34 -7.28 -17.04
N LEU A 92 -21.87 -6.07 -17.37
CA LEU A 92 -22.44 -5.22 -18.40
C LEU A 92 -22.30 -5.85 -19.78
N GLU A 93 -21.13 -6.36 -20.15
CA GLU A 93 -20.90 -7.04 -21.44
C GLU A 93 -21.83 -8.24 -21.63
N LYS A 94 -22.00 -9.06 -20.58
CA LYS A 94 -22.97 -10.17 -20.60
C LYS A 94 -24.41 -9.69 -20.81
N THR A 95 -24.76 -8.56 -20.21
CA THR A 95 -26.11 -7.98 -20.32
C THR A 95 -26.32 -7.39 -21.72
N GLU A 96 -25.32 -6.70 -22.25
CA GLU A 96 -25.35 -6.12 -23.59
C GLU A 96 -25.49 -7.21 -24.66
N PHE A 97 -24.74 -8.32 -24.52
CA PHE A 97 -24.86 -9.46 -25.42
C PHE A 97 -26.28 -10.06 -25.41
N LYS A 98 -26.88 -10.26 -24.23
CA LYS A 98 -28.26 -10.73 -24.12
C LYS A 98 -29.25 -9.74 -24.76
N LEU A 99 -29.05 -8.45 -24.56
CA LEU A 99 -29.88 -7.41 -25.16
C LEU A 99 -29.78 -7.42 -26.68
N ALA A 100 -28.57 -7.61 -27.23
CA ALA A 100 -28.36 -7.73 -28.67
C ALA A 100 -29.11 -8.95 -29.25
N GLN A 101 -29.06 -10.11 -28.58
CA GLN A 101 -29.86 -11.26 -29.00
C GLN A 101 -31.37 -10.99 -28.99
N VAL A 102 -31.88 -10.37 -27.92
CA VAL A 102 -33.30 -10.01 -27.83
C VAL A 102 -33.70 -9.04 -28.94
N LYS A 103 -32.87 -8.02 -29.23
CA LYS A 103 -33.09 -7.08 -30.34
C LYS A 103 -33.13 -7.80 -31.69
N ALA A 104 -32.22 -8.74 -31.94
CA ALA A 104 -32.19 -9.51 -33.17
C ALA A 104 -33.45 -10.38 -33.34
N ILE A 105 -33.95 -11.01 -32.28
CA ILE A 105 -35.20 -11.79 -32.33
C ILE A 105 -36.39 -10.86 -32.59
N LEU A 106 -36.47 -9.72 -31.91
CA LEU A 106 -37.54 -8.74 -32.11
C LEU A 106 -37.61 -8.27 -33.58
N GLN A 107 -36.46 -8.00 -34.20
CA GLN A 107 -36.38 -7.55 -35.58
C GLN A 107 -36.74 -8.64 -36.59
N ASN A 108 -36.28 -9.88 -36.37
CA ASN A 108 -36.41 -10.95 -37.35
C ASN A 108 -37.68 -11.82 -37.18
N ASN A 109 -38.14 -12.02 -35.93
CA ASN A 109 -39.28 -12.88 -35.61
C ASN A 109 -39.95 -12.49 -34.28
N PRO A 110 -40.78 -11.43 -34.25
CA PRO A 110 -41.40 -10.91 -33.03
C PRO A 110 -42.37 -11.89 -32.36
N LYS A 111 -43.06 -12.75 -33.14
CA LYS A 111 -43.96 -13.79 -32.58
C LYS A 111 -43.22 -14.84 -31.77
N LEU A 112 -41.98 -15.15 -32.16
CA LEU A 112 -41.11 -16.04 -31.38
C LEU A 112 -40.77 -15.41 -30.03
N LEU A 113 -40.51 -14.10 -29.99
CA LEU A 113 -40.24 -13.39 -28.73
C LEU A 113 -41.44 -13.44 -27.79
N GLU A 114 -42.66 -13.18 -28.29
CA GLU A 114 -43.89 -13.29 -27.49
C GLU A 114 -44.06 -14.69 -26.89
N SER A 115 -43.85 -15.75 -27.69
CA SER A 115 -43.95 -17.13 -27.20
C SER A 115 -42.91 -17.44 -26.10
N ILE A 116 -41.67 -16.97 -26.25
CA ILE A 116 -40.62 -17.12 -25.24
C ILE A 116 -40.99 -16.39 -23.94
N LEU A 117 -41.52 -15.17 -24.04
CA LEU A 117 -41.93 -14.37 -22.88
C LEU A 117 -43.09 -15.02 -22.12
N VAL A 118 -44.12 -15.48 -22.83
CA VAL A 118 -45.27 -16.19 -22.22
C VAL A 118 -44.81 -17.43 -21.45
N LYS A 119 -43.95 -18.27 -22.04
CA LYS A 119 -43.41 -19.46 -21.37
C LYS A 119 -42.61 -19.13 -20.11
N LYS A 120 -41.78 -18.08 -20.14
CA LYS A 120 -41.01 -17.65 -18.96
C LYS A 120 -41.91 -17.16 -17.83
N ILE A 121 -42.98 -16.43 -18.17
CA ILE A 121 -43.97 -15.97 -17.19
C ILE A 121 -44.69 -17.17 -16.56
N GLU A 122 -45.11 -18.14 -17.36
CA GLU A 122 -45.75 -19.36 -16.87
C GLU A 122 -44.83 -20.17 -15.92
N GLN A 123 -43.54 -20.32 -16.25
CA GLN A 123 -42.56 -20.99 -15.38
C GLN A 123 -42.38 -20.26 -14.05
N ALA A 124 -42.22 -18.92 -14.11
CA ALA A 124 -42.09 -18.11 -12.90
C ALA A 124 -43.33 -18.17 -12.00
N LEU A 125 -44.54 -18.20 -12.59
CA LEU A 125 -45.80 -18.35 -11.86
C LEU A 125 -45.97 -19.73 -11.21
N LYS A 126 -45.35 -20.77 -11.78
CA LYS A 126 -45.36 -22.13 -11.23
C LYS A 126 -44.28 -22.36 -10.15
N GLY A 127 -43.37 -21.41 -9.96
CA GLY A 127 -42.24 -21.55 -9.02
C GLY A 127 -41.13 -22.48 -9.53
N GLU A 128 -41.10 -22.79 -10.83
CA GLU A 128 -40.05 -23.58 -11.48
C GLU A 128 -38.92 -22.62 -11.89
N GLY A 129 -37.85 -22.54 -11.08
CA GLY A 129 -36.70 -21.67 -11.28
C GLY A 129 -35.37 -22.38 -11.09
#